data_AF-A0A4U3FLA4-F1
#
_entry.id   AF-A0A4U3FLA4-F1
#
_cell.length_a   1.000
_cell.length_b   1.000
_cell.length_c   1.000
_cell.angle_alpha   90.00
_cell.angle_beta   90.00
_cell.angle_gamma   90.00
#
_symmetry.space_group_name_H-M   'P 1'
#
loop_
_entity.id
_entity.type
_entity.pdbx_description
1 polymer ?
#
loop_
_entity_poly.entity_id
_entity_poly.type
_entity_poly.pdbx_seq_one_letter_code
_entity_poly.pdbx_strand_id
1 'polypeptide(L)'
;MDQTIKLALAKILGEIYRIQKRLPEDTCNVNDSTIFGLLNGMENVIDTQLGNLEVISNRQIEHVSNILNRYHLDQNKLNNFTGFYEIEDELEAGGVDRMTAIQIITMFNAENRFTEVIQRMDTSGSPGECRRFNIPSYDC
;
A
#
# COMPACT_ATOMS: atom_id res chain seq x y z
N MET A 1 17.28 -7.20 -11.24
CA MET A 1 17.69 -8.10 -10.12
C MET A 1 18.60 -9.17 -10.69
N ASP A 2 19.64 -9.57 -9.97
CA ASP A 2 20.49 -10.70 -10.38
C ASP A 2 19.68 -12.00 -10.51
N GLN A 3 19.94 -12.81 -11.55
CA GLN A 3 19.14 -14.00 -11.85
C GLN A 3 19.22 -15.05 -10.74
N THR A 4 20.37 -15.20 -10.09
CA THR A 4 20.55 -16.13 -8.98
C THR A 4 19.74 -15.66 -7.78
N ILE A 5 19.75 -14.36 -7.50
CA ILE A 5 18.92 -13.76 -6.44
C ILE A 5 17.43 -13.95 -6.74
N LYS A 6 16.99 -13.70 -7.99
CA LYS A 6 15.60 -13.89 -8.44
C LYS A 6 15.12 -15.31 -8.17
N LEU A 7 15.92 -16.31 -8.55
CA LEU A 7 15.59 -17.73 -8.33
C LEU A 7 15.61 -18.12 -6.85
N ALA A 8 16.56 -17.59 -6.07
CA ALA A 8 16.62 -17.85 -4.63
C ALA A 8 15.38 -17.29 -3.91
N LEU A 9 14.98 -16.06 -4.22
CA LEU A 9 13.79 -15.43 -3.64
C LEU A 9 12.50 -16.16 -4.04
N ALA A 10 12.40 -16.58 -5.31
CA ALA A 10 11.27 -17.38 -5.78
C ALA A 10 11.12 -18.68 -4.97
N LYS A 11 12.23 -19.40 -4.75
CA LYS A 11 12.23 -20.62 -3.96
C LYS A 11 11.82 -20.38 -2.51
N ILE A 12 12.35 -19.32 -1.88
CA ILE A 12 12.00 -18.93 -0.51
C ILE A 12 10.50 -18.62 -0.42
N LEU A 13 9.96 -17.80 -1.34
CA LEU A 13 8.55 -17.44 -1.36
C LEU A 13 7.64 -18.66 -1.57
N GLY A 14 8.00 -19.54 -2.50
CA GLY A 14 7.27 -20.80 -2.74
C GLY A 14 7.24 -21.71 -1.51
N GLU A 15 8.33 -21.78 -0.75
CA GLU A 15 8.37 -22.52 0.51
C GLU A 15 7.51 -21.88 1.61
N ILE A 16 7.49 -20.54 1.70
CA ILE A 16 6.61 -19.81 2.63
C ILE A 16 5.15 -20.12 2.33
N TYR A 17 4.69 -20.00 1.08
CA TYR A 17 3.31 -20.33 0.70
C TYR A 17 2.97 -21.79 1.00
N ARG A 18 3.90 -22.72 0.75
CA ARG A 18 3.71 -24.14 1.06
C ARG A 18 3.55 -24.38 2.56
N ILE A 19 4.26 -23.64 3.41
CA ILE A 19 4.12 -23.71 4.87
C ILE A 19 2.79 -23.11 5.31
N GLN A 20 2.44 -21.91 4.82
CA GLN A 20 1.22 -21.21 5.21
C GLN A 20 -0.04 -22.01 4.83
N LYS A 21 -0.03 -22.71 3.69
CA LYS A 21 -1.12 -23.60 3.28
C LYS A 21 -1.34 -24.82 4.18
N ARG A 22 -0.38 -25.14 5.06
CA ARG A 22 -0.51 -26.20 6.08
C ARG A 22 -1.03 -25.69 7.43
N LEU A 23 -1.15 -24.37 7.59
CA LEU A 23 -1.81 -23.76 8.74
C LEU A 23 -3.34 -23.91 8.59
N PRO A 24 -4.14 -23.64 9.64
CA PRO A 24 -5.60 -23.76 9.60
C PRO A 24 -6.23 -23.04 8.39
N GLU A 25 -7.43 -23.48 7.99
CA GLU A 25 -8.18 -22.89 6.87
C GLU A 25 -8.22 -21.37 6.97
N ASP A 26 -8.09 -20.71 5.80
CA ASP A 26 -7.99 -19.27 5.63
C ASP A 26 -6.68 -18.65 6.18
N THR A 27 -5.52 -19.26 5.90
CA THR A 27 -4.19 -18.63 6.17
C THR A 27 -3.41 -18.28 4.90
N CYS A 28 -3.72 -18.94 3.77
CA CYS A 28 -3.05 -18.68 2.49
C CYS A 28 -3.92 -19.09 1.29
N ASN A 29 -4.54 -18.11 0.65
CA ASN A 29 -5.32 -18.27 -0.57
C ASN A 29 -4.48 -18.31 -1.87
N VAL A 30 -3.28 -18.91 -1.82
CA VAL A 30 -2.41 -19.08 -3.00
C VAL A 30 -2.63 -20.47 -3.63
N ASN A 31 -2.87 -20.49 -4.94
CA ASN A 31 -3.10 -21.73 -5.67
C ASN A 31 -1.82 -22.60 -5.79
N ASP A 32 -2.00 -23.92 -5.91
CA ASP A 32 -0.87 -24.86 -6.00
C ASP A 32 -0.01 -24.65 -7.25
N SER A 33 -0.58 -24.11 -8.33
CA SER A 33 0.14 -23.81 -9.56
C SER A 33 1.16 -22.68 -9.37
N THR A 34 0.83 -21.65 -8.58
CA THR A 34 1.77 -20.58 -8.23
C THR A 34 2.92 -21.12 -7.38
N ILE A 35 2.61 -21.93 -6.36
CA ILE A 35 3.64 -22.58 -5.51
C ILE A 35 4.57 -23.45 -6.36
N PHE A 36 4.00 -24.29 -7.23
CA PHE A 36 4.78 -25.14 -8.13
C PHE A 36 5.66 -24.31 -9.08
N GLY A 37 5.12 -23.25 -9.67
CA GLY A 37 5.86 -22.37 -10.57
C GLY A 37 7.05 -21.68 -9.90
N LEU A 38 6.85 -21.18 -8.68
CA LEU A 38 7.92 -20.58 -7.86
C LEU A 38 9.03 -21.57 -7.53
N LEU A 39 8.68 -22.78 -7.07
CA LEU A 39 9.64 -23.81 -6.68
C LEU A 39 10.43 -24.41 -7.85
N ASN A 40 9.91 -24.31 -9.08
CA ASN A 40 10.52 -24.87 -10.28
C ASN A 40 11.10 -23.83 -11.25
N GLY A 41 11.15 -22.55 -10.86
CA GLY A 41 11.81 -21.53 -11.68
C GLY A 41 11.00 -21.05 -12.89
N MET A 42 9.67 -21.15 -12.88
CA MET A 42 8.83 -20.68 -13.99
C MET A 42 8.84 -19.15 -14.04
N GLU A 43 9.54 -18.60 -15.04
CA GLU A 43 9.85 -17.17 -15.11
C GLU A 43 8.61 -16.27 -15.04
N ASN A 44 7.54 -16.59 -15.77
CA ASN A 44 6.29 -15.83 -15.75
C ASN A 44 5.63 -15.78 -14.37
N VAL A 45 5.69 -16.87 -13.61
CA VAL A 45 5.17 -16.93 -12.23
C VAL A 45 6.05 -16.09 -11.31
N ILE A 46 7.37 -16.19 -11.46
CA ILE A 46 8.32 -15.41 -10.67
C ILE A 46 8.12 -13.91 -10.91
N ASP A 47 8.01 -13.47 -12.15
CA ASP A 47 7.83 -12.06 -12.48
C ASP A 47 6.49 -11.52 -11.99
N THR A 48 5.44 -12.33 -11.99
CA THR A 48 4.14 -11.94 -11.46
C THR A 48 4.16 -11.80 -9.92
N GLN A 49 4.89 -12.68 -9.23
CA GLN A 49 4.89 -12.74 -7.75
C GLN A 49 5.96 -11.87 -7.09
N LEU A 50 7.14 -11.76 -7.69
CA LEU A 50 8.25 -10.93 -7.19
C LEU A 50 8.27 -9.54 -7.81
N GLY A 51 7.54 -9.33 -8.92
CA GLY A 51 7.48 -8.06 -9.61
C GLY A 51 6.60 -7.05 -8.89
N ASN A 52 6.99 -5.78 -9.01
CA ASN A 52 6.21 -4.58 -8.67
C ASN A 52 6.18 -4.14 -7.20
N LEU A 53 7.28 -4.31 -6.47
CA LEU A 53 7.56 -3.48 -5.29
C LEU A 53 8.23 -2.18 -5.73
N GLU A 54 7.42 -1.16 -6.01
CA GLU A 54 7.93 0.19 -6.20
C GLU A 54 8.36 0.79 -4.86
N VAL A 55 9.53 1.42 -4.86
CA VAL A 55 10.07 2.04 -3.65
C VAL A 55 9.36 3.38 -3.44
N ILE A 56 8.58 3.47 -2.37
CA ILE A 56 8.10 4.76 -1.86
C ILE A 56 9.26 5.42 -1.13
N SER A 57 9.72 6.55 -1.66
CA SER A 57 10.86 7.28 -1.10
C SER A 57 10.51 8.07 0.16
N ASN A 58 11.50 8.31 1.03
CA ASN A 58 11.32 9.16 2.21
C ASN A 58 10.85 10.58 1.83
N ARG A 59 11.26 11.09 0.66
CA ARG A 59 10.81 12.39 0.16
C ARG A 59 9.31 12.40 -0.11
N GLN A 60 8.75 11.33 -0.69
CA GLN A 60 7.31 11.20 -0.92
C GLN A 60 6.56 11.13 0.42
N ILE A 61 7.06 10.34 1.38
CA ILE A 61 6.47 10.24 2.73
C ILE A 61 6.45 11.60 3.43
N GLU A 62 7.58 12.33 3.38
CA GLU A 62 7.71 13.66 3.97
C GLU A 62 6.77 14.66 3.29
N HIS A 63 6.68 14.62 1.96
CA HIS A 63 5.78 15.48 1.19
C HIS A 63 4.32 15.30 1.60
N VAL A 64 3.82 14.05 1.66
CA VAL A 64 2.46 13.76 2.16
C VAL A 64 2.30 14.24 3.59
N SER A 65 3.26 13.96 4.47
CA SER A 65 3.21 14.37 5.87
C SER A 65 3.12 15.90 6.01
N ASN A 66 3.87 16.65 5.21
CA ASN A 66 3.86 18.11 5.22
C ASN A 66 2.51 18.68 4.78
N ILE A 67 1.91 18.10 3.74
CA ILE A 67 0.57 18.48 3.27
C ILE A 67 -0.47 18.29 4.37
N LEU A 68 -0.53 17.09 4.98
CA LEU A 68 -1.52 16.76 6.01
C LEU A 68 -1.30 17.56 7.30
N ASN A 69 -0.04 17.85 7.66
CA ASN A 69 0.30 18.68 8.82
C ASN A 69 -0.35 20.06 8.76
N ARG A 70 -0.53 20.65 7.58
CA ARG A 70 -1.17 21.98 7.45
C ARG A 70 -2.61 21.99 7.96
N TYR A 71 -3.32 20.87 7.82
CA TYR A 71 -4.67 20.72 8.33
C TYR A 71 -4.66 20.23 9.77
N HIS A 72 -3.76 19.30 10.10
CA HIS A 72 -3.66 18.74 11.45
C HIS A 72 -3.29 19.77 12.51
N LEU A 73 -2.45 20.75 12.18
CA LEU A 73 -1.97 21.77 13.12
C LEU A 73 -2.86 23.04 13.16
N ASP A 74 -3.78 23.20 12.21
CA ASP A 74 -4.64 24.38 12.08
C ASP A 74 -6.11 23.98 12.00
N GLN A 75 -6.82 24.15 13.12
CA GLN A 75 -8.22 23.77 13.25
C GLN A 75 -9.14 24.47 12.24
N ASN A 76 -8.82 25.72 11.84
CA ASN A 76 -9.64 26.43 10.87
C ASN A 76 -9.49 25.80 9.49
N LYS A 77 -8.27 25.41 9.10
CA LYS A 77 -8.04 24.68 7.86
C LYS A 77 -8.70 23.31 7.89
N LEU A 78 -8.55 22.56 8.98
CA LEU A 78 -9.22 21.27 9.15
C LEU A 78 -10.75 21.38 9.02
N ASN A 79 -11.34 22.42 9.62
CA ASN A 79 -12.78 22.62 9.57
C ASN A 79 -13.29 22.90 8.15
N ASN A 80 -12.47 23.55 7.32
CA ASN A 80 -12.78 23.87 5.93
C ASN A 80 -12.31 22.80 4.94
N PHE A 81 -11.54 21.81 5.38
CA PHE A 81 -11.01 20.75 4.54
C PHE A 81 -12.15 19.88 4.00
N THR A 82 -12.21 19.75 2.67
CA THR A 82 -13.36 19.16 1.97
C THR A 82 -13.14 17.72 1.54
N GLY A 83 -11.89 17.28 1.41
CA GLY A 83 -11.53 15.90 1.06
C GLY A 83 -10.26 15.82 0.22
N PHE A 84 -9.98 14.62 -0.30
CA PHE A 84 -8.75 14.28 -1.00
C PHE A 84 -8.51 15.13 -2.26
N TYR A 85 -9.56 15.50 -3.00
CA TYR A 85 -9.41 16.32 -4.22
C TYR A 85 -8.76 17.68 -3.95
N GLU A 86 -8.86 18.20 -2.71
CA GLU A 86 -8.26 19.49 -2.34
C GLU A 86 -6.72 19.43 -2.26
N ILE A 87 -6.15 18.23 -2.06
CA ILE A 87 -4.70 18.02 -1.94
C ILE A 87 -4.10 17.25 -3.12
N GLU A 88 -4.91 16.71 -4.02
CA GLU A 88 -4.47 15.82 -5.09
C GLU A 88 -3.43 16.47 -6.02
N ASP A 89 -3.69 17.68 -6.51
CA ASP A 89 -2.75 18.40 -7.38
C ASP A 89 -1.40 18.66 -6.68
N GLU A 90 -1.42 18.93 -5.37
CA GLU A 90 -0.19 19.20 -4.62
C GLU A 90 0.60 17.90 -4.34
N LEU A 91 -0.10 16.78 -4.12
CA LEU A 91 0.52 15.46 -4.03
C LEU A 91 1.24 15.13 -5.34
N GLU A 92 0.56 15.30 -6.48
CA GLU A 92 1.12 15.03 -7.81
C GLU A 92 2.33 15.91 -8.11
N ALA A 93 2.28 17.20 -7.76
CA ALA A 93 3.42 18.11 -7.90
C ALA A 93 4.66 17.68 -7.11
N GLY A 94 4.49 16.90 -6.04
CA GLY A 94 5.56 16.29 -5.26
C GLY A 94 6.01 14.90 -5.75
N GLY A 95 5.46 14.41 -6.86
CA GLY A 95 5.72 13.07 -7.37
C GLY A 95 5.00 11.97 -6.57
N VAL A 96 3.87 12.30 -5.95
CA VAL A 96 3.02 11.33 -5.25
C VAL A 96 1.74 11.16 -6.06
N ASP A 97 1.65 10.07 -6.81
CA ASP A 97 0.40 9.70 -7.47
C ASP A 97 -0.63 9.18 -6.46
N ARG A 98 -1.86 8.96 -6.92
CA ARG A 98 -2.96 8.52 -6.06
C ARG A 98 -2.68 7.18 -5.38
N MET A 99 -2.06 6.22 -6.06
CA MET A 99 -1.75 4.90 -5.49
C MET A 99 -0.73 5.02 -4.36
N THR A 100 0.33 5.79 -4.58
CA THR A 100 1.37 6.09 -3.58
C THR A 100 0.75 6.85 -2.40
N ALA A 101 -0.13 7.82 -2.67
CA ALA A 101 -0.85 8.56 -1.61
C ALA A 101 -1.69 7.61 -0.75
N ILE A 102 -2.46 6.70 -1.38
CA ILE A 102 -3.25 5.70 -0.66
C ILE A 102 -2.35 4.85 0.25
N GLN A 103 -1.22 4.37 -0.24
CA GLN A 103 -0.29 3.56 0.54
C GLN A 103 0.29 4.34 1.74
N ILE A 104 0.77 5.57 1.53
CA ILE A 104 1.35 6.40 2.59
C ILE A 104 0.30 6.79 3.62
N ILE A 105 -0.89 7.24 3.19
CA ILE A 105 -1.95 7.68 4.10
C ILE A 105 -2.52 6.49 4.88
N THR A 106 -2.62 5.31 4.25
CA THR A 106 -3.00 4.07 4.95
C THR A 106 -2.00 3.70 6.04
N MET A 107 -0.69 3.84 5.76
CA MET A 107 0.36 3.66 6.76
C MET A 107 0.21 4.66 7.91
N PHE A 108 0.01 5.95 7.62
CA PHE A 108 -0.22 6.95 8.66
C PHE A 108 -1.46 6.68 9.51
N ASN A 109 -2.56 6.25 8.89
CA ASN A 109 -3.79 5.87 9.58
C ASN A 109 -3.54 4.70 10.53
N ALA A 110 -2.83 3.65 10.08
CA ALA A 110 -2.45 2.51 10.92
C ALA A 110 -1.54 2.90 12.10
N GLU A 111 -0.72 3.95 11.93
CA GLU A 111 0.10 4.57 12.99
C GLU A 111 -0.69 5.52 13.91
N ASN A 112 -2.01 5.69 13.71
CA ASN A 112 -2.86 6.68 14.39
C ASN A 112 -2.39 8.14 14.21
N ARG A 113 -1.78 8.44 13.07
CA ARG A 113 -1.36 9.80 12.69
C ARG A 113 -2.41 10.43 11.79
N PHE A 114 -2.59 11.74 11.92
CA PHE A 114 -3.52 12.54 11.09
C PHE A 114 -4.98 12.08 11.12
N THR A 115 -5.40 11.34 12.15
CA THR A 115 -6.71 10.68 12.24
C THR A 115 -7.88 11.61 11.91
N GLU A 116 -7.87 12.84 12.44
CA GLU A 116 -8.95 13.81 12.18
C GLU A 116 -8.97 14.31 10.73
N VAL A 117 -7.80 14.52 10.13
CA VAL A 117 -7.67 14.93 8.71
C VAL A 117 -8.18 13.81 7.81
N ILE A 118 -7.78 12.57 8.11
CA ILE A 118 -8.18 11.37 7.35
C ILE A 118 -9.69 11.14 7.48
N GLN A 119 -10.27 11.29 8.67
CA GLN A 119 -11.72 11.20 8.85
C GLN A 119 -12.50 12.23 8.02
N ARG A 120 -11.96 13.45 7.84
CA ARG A 120 -12.54 14.47 6.97
C ARG A 120 -12.45 14.14 5.47
N MET A 121 -11.69 13.12 5.09
CA MET A 121 -11.67 12.63 3.71
C MET A 121 -12.84 11.68 3.39
N ASP A 122 -13.61 11.17 4.37
CA ASP A 122 -14.78 10.32 4.09
C ASP A 122 -16.01 11.15 3.67
N THR A 123 -15.89 11.82 2.52
CA THR A 123 -16.90 12.72 1.96
C THR A 123 -16.98 12.56 0.44
N SER A 124 -17.92 13.27 -0.20
CA SER A 124 -17.97 13.40 -1.66
C SER A 124 -16.80 14.20 -2.26
N GLY A 125 -16.01 14.89 -1.43
CA GLY A 125 -14.77 15.59 -1.82
C GLY A 125 -13.58 14.66 -1.99
N SER A 126 -13.79 13.35 -1.93
CA SER A 126 -12.77 12.32 -2.18
C SER A 126 -13.29 11.26 -3.15
N PRO A 127 -12.42 10.70 -4.02
CA PRO A 127 -12.72 9.49 -4.76
C PRO A 127 -12.93 8.32 -3.79
N GLY A 128 -13.66 7.28 -4.23
CA GLY A 128 -14.12 6.21 -3.34
C GLY A 128 -12.99 5.49 -2.60
N GLU A 129 -11.87 5.28 -3.29
CA GLU A 129 -10.65 4.65 -2.78
C GLU A 129 -9.88 5.52 -1.76
N CYS A 130 -10.11 6.84 -1.73
CA CYS A 130 -9.41 7.80 -0.86
C CYS A 130 -10.30 8.32 0.28
N ARG A 131 -11.20 7.49 0.82
CA ARG A 131 -12.09 7.87 1.92
C ARG A 131 -11.68 7.35 3.28
N ARG A 132 -11.24 6.09 3.34
CA ARG A 132 -11.10 5.37 4.61
C ARG A 132 -9.68 4.93 4.94
N PHE A 133 -8.82 4.71 3.93
CA PHE A 133 -7.40 4.38 4.11
C PHE A 133 -7.13 3.29 5.16
N ASN A 134 -7.95 2.23 5.15
CA ASN A 134 -7.78 1.09 6.04
C ASN A 134 -6.89 0.06 5.35
N ILE A 135 -6.02 -0.60 6.11
CA ILE A 135 -5.34 -1.80 5.63
C ILE A 135 -6.45 -2.81 5.29
N PRO A 136 -6.52 -3.32 4.04
CA PRO A 136 -7.49 -4.34 3.68
C PRO A 136 -7.37 -5.50 4.67
N SER A 137 -8.50 -6.02 5.14
CA SER A 137 -8.47 -7.36 5.71
C SER A 137 -7.97 -8.28 4.60
N TYR A 138 -6.77 -8.81 4.75
CA TYR A 138 -6.40 -9.97 3.97
C TYR A 138 -7.32 -11.08 4.48
N ASP A 139 -8.31 -11.45 3.67
CA ASP A 139 -8.91 -12.77 3.79
C ASP A 139 -7.76 -13.72 3.49
N CYS A 140 -7.13 -14.19 4.55
CA CYS A 140 -5.94 -15.01 4.49
C CYS A 140 -6.24 -16.31 3.75
#